data_AF-A0A8S3WHB9-F1
#
_entry.id   AF-A0A8S3WHB9-F1
#
_cell.length_a   1.000
_cell.length_b   1.000
_cell.length_c   1.000
_cell.angle_alpha   90.00
_cell.angle_beta   90.00
_cell.angle_gamma   90.00
#
_symmetry.space_group_name_H-M   'P 1'
#
loop_
_entity.id
_entity.type
_entity.pdbx_description
1 polymer ?
#
loop_
_entity_poly.entity_id
_entity_poly.type
_entity_poly.pdbx_seq_one_letter_code
_entity_poly.pdbx_strand_id
1 'polypeptide(L)'
;MLRSPADKQINTYGSAPTLLQNNDGCNTPDNSTLRSTKRRRCECDCASTPESKLDVFINSLTSWKHETDVKLSGIMESINEIKQLSSDLLASNSEIEKSIEFLSCKYDEICGELKNVHSQNMIYGDRLSKLENTTEEIERFSRSSSIEIRNLPIKLPLSQDDQVVIACRIFSELSTKVQTSDIYDIRCLPSKQDTKTVPVTLNSVILKKPNLEGLQGIQ
;
A
#
# COMPACT_ATOMS: atom_id res chain seq x y z
N MET A 1 -8.76 -9.65 -18.07
CA MET A 1 -7.84 -10.80 -18.20
C MET A 1 -7.70 -11.44 -16.83
N LEU A 2 -8.30 -12.61 -16.65
CA LEU A 2 -8.28 -13.42 -15.43
C LEU A 2 -6.94 -14.17 -15.34
N ARG A 3 -6.27 -14.11 -14.20
CA ARG A 3 -5.19 -15.06 -13.85
C ARG A 3 -5.55 -15.74 -12.53
N SER A 4 -5.55 -17.07 -12.57
CA SER A 4 -5.80 -18.00 -11.47
C SER A 4 -4.76 -17.88 -10.33
N PRO A 5 -5.11 -18.29 -9.10
CA PRO A 5 -4.18 -18.31 -7.97
C PRO A 5 -3.35 -19.60 -7.96
N ALA A 6 -2.07 -19.47 -7.63
CA ALA A 6 -1.13 -20.58 -7.45
C ALA A 6 -1.02 -21.00 -5.98
N ASP A 7 -1.11 -22.32 -5.81
CA ASP A 7 -0.78 -23.24 -4.72
C ASP A 7 -0.42 -22.75 -3.30
N LYS A 8 -1.15 -23.35 -2.36
CA LYS A 8 -0.87 -23.41 -0.93
C LYS A 8 0.26 -24.42 -0.67
N GLN A 9 1.36 -23.99 -0.08
CA GLN A 9 2.29 -24.91 0.60
C GLN A 9 1.96 -24.98 2.09
N ILE A 10 1.59 -26.19 2.52
CA ILE A 10 1.39 -26.59 3.91
C ILE A 10 2.77 -26.94 4.47
N ASN A 11 3.36 -26.07 5.29
CA ASN A 11 4.56 -26.40 6.06
C ASN A 11 4.15 -26.88 7.45
N THR A 12 4.02 -28.20 7.57
CA THR A 12 3.87 -28.92 8.83
C THR A 12 5.24 -29.10 9.47
N TYR A 13 5.65 -28.19 10.36
CA TYR A 13 6.80 -28.42 11.25
C TYR A 13 6.30 -28.95 12.60
N GLY A 14 6.16 -30.27 12.67
CA GLY A 14 5.98 -31.01 13.91
C GLY A 14 7.33 -31.56 14.38
N SER A 15 7.65 -31.36 15.65
CA SER A 15 8.66 -32.15 16.37
C SER A 15 8.31 -32.14 17.86
N ALA A 16 7.40 -33.03 18.24
CA ALA A 16 7.21 -33.44 19.63
C ALA A 16 7.97 -34.76 19.84
N PRO A 17 8.83 -34.89 20.86
CA PRO A 17 9.40 -36.18 21.22
C PRO A 17 8.44 -36.90 22.19
N THR A 18 7.88 -38.01 21.75
CA THR A 18 7.19 -39.00 22.59
C THR A 18 8.22 -39.81 23.37
N LEU A 19 8.43 -39.47 24.65
CA LEU A 19 9.14 -40.34 25.61
C LEU A 19 8.15 -41.33 26.23
N LEU A 20 8.02 -42.49 25.62
CA LEU A 20 7.55 -43.71 26.26
C LEU A 20 8.75 -44.65 26.36
N GLN A 21 9.28 -44.83 27.57
CA GLN A 21 10.21 -45.93 27.82
C GLN A 21 9.68 -46.76 28.99
N ASN A 22 9.59 -48.04 28.69
CA ASN A 22 8.80 -49.03 29.37
C ASN A 22 9.38 -49.46 30.71
N ASN A 23 8.43 -49.82 31.58
CA ASN A 23 8.56 -50.73 32.70
C ASN A 23 9.17 -52.06 32.23
N ASP A 24 10.29 -52.48 32.79
CA ASP A 24 10.70 -53.88 32.84
C ASP A 24 11.07 -54.22 34.28
N GLY A 25 10.30 -55.15 34.85
CA GLY A 25 10.56 -55.74 36.15
C GLY A 25 11.46 -56.98 36.06
N CYS A 26 11.61 -57.59 37.23
CA CYS A 26 12.05 -58.98 37.44
C CYS A 26 13.58 -59.22 37.43
N ASN A 27 14.19 -59.31 38.61
CA ASN A 27 14.55 -60.60 39.23
C ASN A 27 15.51 -60.41 40.42
N THR A 28 15.10 -60.95 41.56
CA THR A 28 15.98 -61.35 42.67
C THR A 28 16.87 -62.52 42.22
N PRO A 29 18.02 -62.73 42.89
CA PRO A 29 18.04 -63.89 43.77
C PRO A 29 18.75 -63.66 45.12
N ASP A 30 18.26 -64.43 46.09
CA ASP A 30 18.89 -64.75 47.38
C ASP A 30 20.33 -65.27 47.24
N ASN A 31 21.21 -64.93 48.18
CA ASN A 31 22.08 -65.94 48.81
C ASN A 31 22.85 -65.45 50.06
N SER A 32 22.48 -66.05 51.19
CA SER A 32 23.29 -66.64 52.27
C SER A 32 24.76 -66.22 52.48
N THR A 33 25.15 -65.84 53.71
CA THR A 33 25.64 -66.78 54.75
C THR A 33 26.18 -66.06 55.99
N LEU A 34 25.93 -66.72 57.12
CA LEU A 34 26.43 -66.46 58.46
C LEU A 34 27.96 -66.54 58.55
N ARG A 35 28.60 -65.63 59.29
CA ARG A 35 29.77 -65.97 60.11
C ARG A 35 29.96 -65.02 61.29
N SER A 36 29.67 -65.54 62.48
CA SER A 36 30.12 -65.01 63.77
C SER A 36 31.63 -65.18 63.88
N THR A 37 32.35 -64.09 64.06
CA THR A 37 33.74 -64.09 64.54
C THR A 37 33.84 -63.26 65.80
N LYS A 38 33.76 -63.96 66.95
CA LYS A 38 34.31 -63.51 68.23
C LYS A 38 35.75 -63.03 68.02
N ARG A 39 36.04 -61.76 68.34
CA ARG A 39 37.42 -61.32 68.61
C ARG A 39 37.52 -60.58 69.95
N ARG A 40 38.61 -60.97 70.61
CA ARG A 40 39.19 -60.64 71.90
C ARG A 40 39.01 -59.21 72.42
N ARG A 41 38.73 -59.16 73.72
CA ARG A 41 38.99 -58.06 74.65
C ARG A 41 40.47 -57.69 74.58
N CYS A 42 40.77 -56.44 74.25
CA CYS A 42 42.11 -55.86 74.35
C CYS A 42 41.97 -54.60 75.21
N GLU A 43 42.59 -54.60 76.38
CA GLU A 43 42.82 -53.42 77.20
C GLU A 43 44.09 -52.77 76.66
N CYS A 44 43.96 -51.59 76.04
CA CYS A 44 45.09 -50.71 75.82
C CYS A 44 44.56 -49.28 75.64
N ASP A 45 44.75 -48.47 76.68
CA ASP A 45 44.67 -47.02 76.65
C ASP A 45 45.63 -46.48 75.59
N CYS A 46 45.08 -45.78 74.59
CA CYS A 46 45.81 -44.74 73.87
C CYS A 46 44.80 -43.78 73.22
N ALA A 47 44.74 -42.57 73.76
CA ALA A 47 43.84 -41.50 73.37
C ALA A 47 44.04 -41.06 71.91
N SER A 48 43.17 -41.53 71.03
CA SER A 48 42.62 -40.84 69.86
C SER A 48 41.51 -41.73 69.33
N THR A 49 40.25 -41.39 69.62
CA THR A 49 39.10 -42.20 69.20
C THR A 49 39.10 -42.31 67.67
N PRO A 50 39.22 -43.51 67.08
CA PRO A 50 38.98 -43.67 65.65
C PRO A 50 37.51 -43.31 65.42
N GLU A 51 37.22 -42.36 64.53
CA GLU A 51 35.84 -42.09 64.10
C GLU A 51 35.14 -43.43 63.84
N SER A 52 33.97 -43.62 64.43
CA SER A 52 33.21 -44.83 64.23
C SER A 52 32.95 -44.95 62.74
N LYS A 53 33.11 -46.13 62.14
CA LYS A 53 32.74 -46.37 60.72
C LYS A 53 31.30 -45.93 60.43
N LEU A 54 30.47 -45.96 61.46
CA LEU A 54 29.10 -45.46 61.45
C LEU A 54 29.04 -43.93 61.29
N ASP A 55 29.93 -43.17 61.93
CA ASP A 55 30.00 -41.71 61.81
C ASP A 55 30.44 -41.30 60.39
N VAL A 56 31.42 -42.01 59.80
CA VAL A 56 31.84 -41.80 58.41
C VAL A 56 30.69 -42.07 57.44
N PHE A 57 29.91 -43.13 57.68
CA PHE A 57 28.72 -43.44 56.89
C PHE A 57 27.63 -42.37 57.05
N ILE A 58 27.34 -41.93 58.28
CA ILE A 58 26.37 -40.86 58.53
C ILE A 58 26.81 -39.57 57.83
N ASN A 59 28.07 -39.18 57.93
CA ASN A 59 28.62 -37.99 57.30
C ASN A 59 28.57 -38.07 55.76
N SER A 60 28.80 -39.26 55.19
CA SER A 60 28.65 -39.48 53.75
C SER A 60 27.18 -39.35 53.32
N LEU A 61 26.24 -39.88 54.10
CA LEU A 61 24.81 -39.83 53.81
C LEU A 61 24.23 -38.42 53.98
N THR A 62 24.71 -37.65 54.96
CA THR A 62 24.34 -36.24 55.11
C THR A 62 24.91 -35.37 54.00
N SER A 63 26.17 -35.58 53.58
CA SER A 63 26.75 -34.89 52.42
C SER A 63 25.98 -35.19 51.14
N TRP A 64 25.67 -36.47 50.90
CA TRP A 64 24.88 -36.88 49.73
C TRP A 64 23.49 -36.25 49.73
N LYS A 65 22.80 -36.27 50.88
CA LYS A 65 21.50 -35.61 51.03
C LYS A 65 21.60 -34.11 50.72
N HIS A 66 22.62 -33.44 51.27
CA HIS A 66 22.84 -32.02 51.02
C HIS A 66 23.08 -31.72 49.53
N GLU A 67 23.93 -32.50 48.86
CA GLU A 67 24.14 -32.37 47.41
C GLU A 67 22.87 -32.60 46.60
N THR A 68 22.04 -33.57 46.99
CA THR A 68 20.74 -33.80 46.33
C THR A 68 19.78 -32.65 46.56
N ASP A 69 19.72 -32.08 47.77
CA ASP A 69 18.84 -30.95 48.09
C ASP A 69 19.26 -29.70 47.31
N VAL A 70 20.57 -29.47 47.14
CA VAL A 70 21.10 -28.37 46.32
C VAL A 70 20.73 -28.56 44.84
N LYS A 71 20.91 -29.77 44.29
CA LYS A 71 20.52 -30.06 42.90
C LYS A 71 19.02 -29.93 42.66
N LEU A 72 18.21 -30.44 43.59
CA LEU A 72 16.74 -30.32 43.51
C LEU A 72 16.29 -28.85 43.60
N SER A 73 16.92 -28.06 44.45
CA SER A 73 16.65 -26.62 44.55
C SER A 73 16.99 -25.90 43.24
N GLY A 74 18.15 -26.20 42.64
CA GLY A 74 18.53 -25.64 41.34
C GLY A 74 17.57 -26.04 40.21
N ILE A 75 17.13 -27.30 40.18
CA ILE A 75 16.12 -27.77 39.21
C ILE A 75 14.80 -27.02 39.42
N MET A 76 14.38 -26.83 40.67
CA MET A 76 13.14 -26.11 40.99
C MET A 76 13.20 -24.64 40.57
N GLU A 77 14.35 -23.99 40.74
CA GLU A 77 14.62 -22.65 40.26
C GLU A 77 14.52 -22.58 38.73
N SER A 78 15.20 -23.46 38.01
CA SER A 78 15.11 -23.52 36.54
C SER A 78 13.68 -23.79 36.04
N ILE A 79 12.91 -24.63 36.74
CA ILE A 79 11.50 -24.88 36.39
C ILE A 79 10.67 -23.60 36.56
N ASN A 80 10.92 -22.82 37.61
CA ASN A 80 10.20 -21.56 37.83
C ASN A 80 10.59 -20.51 36.78
N GLU A 81 11.86 -20.41 36.41
CA GLU A 81 12.31 -19.55 35.31
C GLU A 81 11.65 -19.93 33.98
N ILE A 82 11.60 -21.22 33.63
CA ILE A 82 10.95 -21.70 32.41
C ILE A 82 9.45 -21.36 32.42
N LYS A 83 8.77 -21.51 33.56
CA LYS A 83 7.36 -21.13 33.69
C LYS A 83 7.15 -19.64 33.48
N GLN A 84 8.02 -18.81 34.05
CA GLN A 84 7.95 -17.36 33.87
C GLN A 84 8.15 -16.98 32.40
N LEU A 85 9.20 -17.51 31.76
CA LEU A 85 9.46 -17.28 30.33
C LEU A 85 8.30 -17.74 29.44
N SER A 86 7.68 -18.89 29.75
CA SER A 86 6.52 -19.37 29.03
C SER A 86 5.31 -18.45 29.20
N SER A 87 5.10 -17.87 30.38
CA SER A 87 4.04 -16.90 30.63
C SER A 87 4.27 -15.61 29.83
N ASP A 88 5.50 -15.09 29.86
CA ASP A 88 5.87 -13.86 29.15
C ASP A 88 5.78 -14.05 27.62
N LEU A 89 6.17 -15.22 27.11
CA LEU A 89 6.02 -15.57 25.70
C LEU A 89 4.56 -15.61 25.26
N LEU A 90 3.68 -16.19 26.07
CA LEU A 90 2.23 -16.22 25.78
C LEU A 90 1.64 -14.81 25.78
N ALA A 91 2.03 -13.96 26.74
CA ALA A 91 1.59 -12.57 26.79
C ALA A 91 2.04 -11.80 25.53
N SER A 92 3.32 -11.92 25.16
CA SER A 92 3.87 -11.27 23.97
C SER A 92 3.20 -11.75 22.68
N ASN A 93 2.95 -13.05 22.54
CA ASN A 93 2.23 -13.58 21.37
C ASN A 93 0.81 -13.00 21.26
N SER A 94 0.08 -12.89 22.37
CA SER A 94 -1.24 -12.26 22.39
C SER A 94 -1.19 -10.78 21.98
N GLU A 95 -0.14 -10.04 22.37
CA GLU A 95 0.04 -8.65 21.94
C GLU A 95 0.37 -8.54 20.45
N ILE A 96 1.16 -9.48 19.92
CA ILE A 96 1.49 -9.56 18.50
C ILE A 96 0.21 -9.82 17.68
N GLU A 97 -0.63 -10.77 18.11
CA GLU A 97 -1.90 -11.08 17.44
C GLU A 97 -2.82 -9.86 17.37
N LYS A 98 -2.98 -9.13 18.49
CA LYS A 98 -3.76 -7.87 18.53
C LYS A 98 -3.18 -6.81 17.58
N SER A 99 -1.85 -6.72 17.52
CA SER A 99 -1.18 -5.76 16.64
C SER A 99 -1.41 -6.09 15.17
N ILE A 100 -1.39 -7.38 14.82
CA ILE A 100 -1.69 -7.88 13.47
C ILE A 100 -3.15 -7.60 13.11
N GLU A 101 -4.09 -7.89 14.01
CA GLU A 101 -5.52 -7.62 13.79
C GLU A 101 -5.77 -6.13 13.57
N PHE A 102 -5.19 -5.26 14.41
CA PHE A 102 -5.27 -3.81 14.25
C PHE A 102 -4.72 -3.37 12.89
N LEU A 103 -3.55 -3.88 12.48
CA LEU A 103 -2.96 -3.54 11.20
C LEU A 103 -3.81 -4.03 10.02
N SER A 104 -4.42 -5.21 10.12
CA SER A 104 -5.35 -5.73 9.11
C SER A 104 -6.56 -4.81 8.95
N CYS A 105 -7.18 -4.38 10.06
CA CYS A 105 -8.29 -3.43 10.02
C CYS A 105 -7.87 -2.10 9.36
N LYS A 106 -6.68 -1.57 9.70
CA LYS A 106 -6.16 -0.35 9.07
C LYS A 106 -5.85 -0.52 7.58
N TYR A 107 -5.36 -1.68 7.18
CA TYR A 107 -5.15 -1.99 5.78
C TYR A 107 -6.46 -1.98 4.99
N ASP A 108 -7.52 -2.60 5.54
CA ASP A 108 -8.84 -2.63 4.91
C ASP A 108 -9.47 -1.23 4.80
N GLU A 109 -9.35 -0.40 5.84
CA GLU A 109 -9.77 1.01 5.83
C GLU A 109 -9.09 1.78 4.69
N ILE A 110 -7.76 1.74 4.61
CA ILE A 110 -6.97 2.43 3.56
C ILE A 110 -7.35 1.91 2.17
N CYS A 111 -7.54 0.60 2.02
CA CYS A 111 -7.98 0.01 0.76
C CYS A 111 -9.38 0.51 0.36
N GLY A 112 -10.28 0.70 1.33
CA GLY A 112 -11.60 1.30 1.13
C GLY A 112 -11.50 2.76 0.65
N GLU A 113 -10.71 3.57 1.33
CA GLU A 113 -10.48 4.98 0.97
C GLU A 113 -9.87 5.11 -0.43
N LEU A 114 -8.87 4.29 -0.75
CA LEU A 114 -8.22 4.29 -2.06
C LEU A 114 -9.20 3.97 -3.20
N LYS A 115 -10.08 2.97 -3.00
CA LYS A 115 -11.14 2.63 -3.97
C LYS A 115 -12.12 3.79 -4.15
N ASN A 116 -12.50 4.46 -3.06
CA ASN A 116 -13.39 5.62 -3.12
C ASN A 116 -12.74 6.78 -3.91
N VAL A 117 -11.48 7.11 -3.61
CA VAL A 117 -10.73 8.15 -4.33
C VAL A 117 -10.60 7.81 -5.82
N HIS A 118 -10.32 6.55 -6.16
CA HIS A 118 -10.24 6.12 -7.54
C HIS A 118 -11.59 6.29 -8.28
N SER A 119 -12.69 5.91 -7.65
CA SER A 119 -14.04 6.10 -8.18
C SER A 119 -14.37 7.58 -8.42
N GLN A 120 -14.06 8.44 -7.45
CA GLN A 120 -14.26 9.89 -7.58
C GLN A 120 -13.42 10.49 -8.71
N ASN A 121 -12.17 10.07 -8.85
CA ASN A 121 -11.30 10.53 -9.94
C ASN A 121 -11.86 10.15 -11.32
N MET A 122 -12.46 8.97 -11.48
CA MET A 122 -13.14 8.60 -12.73
C MET A 122 -14.34 9.50 -13.01
N ILE A 123 -15.18 9.77 -12.00
CA ILE A 123 -16.33 10.67 -12.13
C ILE A 123 -15.88 12.09 -12.52
N TYR A 124 -14.80 12.60 -11.92
CA TYR A 124 -14.25 13.89 -12.27
C TYR A 124 -13.66 13.93 -13.69
N GLY A 125 -12.97 12.86 -14.12
CA GLY A 125 -12.48 12.72 -15.48
C GLY A 125 -13.60 12.78 -16.51
N ASP A 126 -14.68 12.03 -16.30
CA ASP A 126 -15.86 12.04 -17.17
C ASP A 126 -16.53 13.42 -17.21
N ARG A 127 -16.63 14.08 -16.06
CA ARG A 127 -17.19 15.43 -15.98
C ARG A 127 -16.33 16.45 -16.71
N LEU A 128 -15.00 16.37 -16.54
CA LEU A 128 -14.06 17.26 -17.23
C LEU A 128 -14.17 17.08 -18.74
N SER A 129 -14.17 15.83 -19.23
CA SER A 129 -14.33 15.55 -20.67
C SER A 129 -15.64 16.10 -21.22
N LYS A 130 -16.76 15.95 -20.48
CA LYS A 130 -18.04 16.57 -20.88
C LYS A 130 -17.94 18.09 -20.96
N LEU A 131 -17.30 18.74 -19.98
CA LEU A 131 -17.15 20.19 -19.96
C LEU A 131 -16.26 20.68 -21.12
N GLU A 132 -15.17 19.98 -21.41
CA GLU A 132 -14.28 20.27 -22.54
C GLU A 132 -15.05 20.18 -23.86
N ASN A 133 -15.79 19.10 -24.09
CA ASN A 133 -16.62 18.94 -25.29
C ASN A 133 -17.66 20.06 -25.41
N THR A 134 -18.36 20.41 -24.32
CA THR A 134 -19.34 21.51 -24.36
C THR A 134 -18.69 22.86 -24.63
N THR A 135 -17.48 23.08 -24.11
CA THR A 135 -16.73 24.33 -24.35
C THR A 135 -16.29 24.40 -25.79
N GLU A 136 -15.77 23.30 -26.35
CA GLU A 136 -15.39 23.21 -27.76
C GLU A 136 -16.60 23.43 -28.68
N GLU A 137 -17.75 22.83 -28.37
CA GLU A 137 -18.99 23.05 -29.11
C GLU A 137 -19.40 24.53 -29.07
N ILE A 138 -19.40 25.16 -27.89
CA ILE A 138 -19.73 26.59 -27.75
C ILE A 138 -18.75 27.45 -28.55
N GLU A 139 -17.45 27.17 -28.51
CA GLU A 139 -16.46 27.88 -29.31
C GLU A 139 -16.71 27.70 -30.80
N ARG A 140 -16.97 26.47 -31.25
CA ARG A 140 -17.28 26.16 -32.65
C ARG A 140 -18.55 26.87 -33.12
N PHE A 141 -19.59 26.90 -32.29
CA PHE A 141 -20.84 27.62 -32.60
C PHE A 141 -20.63 29.12 -32.61
N SER A 142 -19.88 29.69 -31.66
CA SER A 142 -19.60 31.14 -31.62
C SER A 142 -18.79 31.61 -32.83
N ARG A 143 -17.89 30.77 -33.36
CA ARG A 143 -17.12 31.06 -34.58
C ARG A 143 -17.83 30.66 -35.87
N SER A 144 -18.99 30.01 -35.79
CA SER A 144 -19.69 29.50 -36.98
C SER A 144 -20.10 30.62 -37.94
N SER A 145 -20.51 31.79 -37.43
CA SER A 145 -20.86 32.98 -38.21
C SER A 145 -19.70 33.96 -38.43
N SER A 146 -18.50 33.63 -37.96
CA SER A 146 -17.31 34.48 -38.14
C SER A 146 -16.50 34.05 -39.37
N ILE A 147 -16.01 35.03 -40.11
CA ILE A 147 -15.15 34.88 -41.29
C ILE A 147 -13.89 35.70 -41.06
N GLU A 148 -12.72 35.09 -41.20
CA GLU A 148 -11.44 35.78 -41.05
C GLU A 148 -10.89 36.20 -42.41
N ILE A 149 -10.75 37.50 -42.63
CA ILE A 149 -10.08 38.05 -43.80
C ILE A 149 -8.61 38.26 -43.43
N ARG A 150 -7.71 37.48 -44.04
CA ARG A 150 -6.27 37.52 -43.78
C ARG A 150 -5.54 38.35 -44.84
N ASN A 151 -4.35 38.82 -44.50
CA ASN A 151 -3.45 39.53 -45.41
C ASN A 151 -4.01 40.84 -45.99
N LEU A 152 -4.83 41.54 -45.20
CA LEU A 152 -5.41 42.81 -45.62
C LEU A 152 -4.33 43.92 -45.52
N PRO A 153 -3.94 44.58 -46.64
CA PRO A 153 -2.94 45.64 -46.63
C PRO A 153 -3.60 46.93 -46.12
N ILE A 154 -3.59 47.13 -44.80
CA ILE A 154 -4.27 48.25 -44.15
C ILE A 154 -3.25 49.26 -43.66
N LYS A 155 -3.30 50.49 -44.20
CA LYS A 155 -2.62 51.66 -43.62
C LYS A 155 -3.50 52.25 -42.51
N LEU A 156 -2.97 52.37 -41.30
CA LEU A 156 -3.70 52.92 -40.15
C LEU A 156 -3.60 54.44 -40.05
N PRO A 157 -4.54 55.09 -39.34
CA PRO A 157 -5.72 54.51 -38.65
C PRO A 157 -6.93 54.35 -39.60
N LEU A 158 -7.62 53.21 -39.52
CA LEU A 158 -8.84 52.95 -40.29
C LEU A 158 -10.05 53.03 -39.37
N SER A 159 -11.08 53.79 -39.76
CA SER A 159 -12.35 53.83 -39.03
C SER A 159 -13.05 52.46 -39.08
N GLN A 160 -13.96 52.20 -38.13
CA GLN A 160 -14.79 51.00 -38.17
C GLN A 160 -15.67 50.98 -39.43
N ASP A 161 -16.18 52.14 -39.86
CA ASP A 161 -16.99 52.27 -41.08
C ASP A 161 -16.19 51.91 -42.34
N ASP A 162 -14.93 52.32 -42.42
CA ASP A 162 -14.04 51.97 -43.54
C ASP A 162 -13.80 50.46 -43.61
N GLN A 163 -13.66 49.80 -42.44
CA GLN A 163 -13.51 48.34 -42.36
C GLN A 163 -14.76 47.64 -42.89
N VAL A 164 -15.95 48.13 -42.55
CA VAL A 164 -17.23 47.61 -43.06
C VAL A 164 -17.30 47.77 -44.59
N VAL A 165 -16.95 48.93 -45.12
CA VAL A 165 -16.95 49.18 -46.58
C VAL A 165 -16.00 48.24 -47.31
N ILE A 166 -14.79 48.04 -46.79
CA ILE A 166 -13.81 47.10 -47.36
C ILE A 166 -14.34 45.67 -47.32
N ALA A 167 -14.91 45.24 -46.19
CA ALA A 167 -15.49 43.91 -46.06
C ALA A 167 -16.63 43.71 -47.08
N CYS A 168 -17.56 44.67 -47.22
CA CYS A 168 -18.64 44.62 -48.21
C CYS A 168 -18.11 44.54 -49.64
N ARG A 169 -17.03 45.26 -49.99
CA ARG A 169 -16.38 45.14 -51.30
C ARG A 169 -15.83 43.74 -51.52
N ILE A 170 -15.10 43.19 -50.54
CA ILE A 170 -14.55 41.83 -50.62
C ILE A 170 -15.66 40.80 -50.83
N PHE A 171 -16.77 40.89 -50.07
CA PHE A 171 -17.91 40.01 -50.27
C PHE A 171 -18.58 40.17 -51.64
N SER A 172 -18.65 41.41 -52.16
CA SER A 172 -19.19 41.69 -53.49
C SER A 172 -18.35 41.04 -54.59
N GLU A 173 -17.01 41.07 -54.47
CA GLU A 173 -16.10 40.36 -55.39
C GLU A 173 -16.25 38.84 -55.32
N LEU A 174 -16.60 38.31 -54.14
CA LEU A 174 -16.93 36.89 -53.95
C LEU A 174 -18.36 36.52 -54.40
N SER A 175 -19.06 37.41 -55.10
CA SER A 175 -20.44 37.24 -55.55
C SER A 175 -21.48 37.09 -54.43
N THR A 176 -21.17 37.59 -53.23
CA THR A 176 -22.06 37.54 -52.06
C THR A 176 -22.56 38.92 -51.72
N LYS A 177 -23.89 39.11 -51.82
CA LYS A 177 -24.54 40.37 -51.44
C LYS A 177 -24.65 40.45 -49.92
N VAL A 178 -23.63 41.01 -49.26
CA VAL A 178 -23.63 41.29 -47.82
C VAL A 178 -23.91 42.78 -47.62
N GLN A 179 -24.98 43.10 -46.88
CA GLN A 179 -25.29 44.48 -46.50
C GLN A 179 -24.56 44.87 -45.21
N THR A 180 -24.42 46.17 -44.97
CA THR A 180 -23.82 46.68 -43.72
C THR A 180 -24.61 46.24 -42.48
N SER A 181 -25.93 46.06 -42.61
CA SER A 181 -26.80 45.53 -41.55
C SER A 181 -26.58 44.05 -41.23
N ASP A 182 -25.89 43.30 -42.10
CA ASP A 182 -25.63 41.88 -41.90
C ASP A 182 -24.35 41.63 -41.07
N ILE A 183 -23.52 42.66 -40.89
CA ILE A 183 -22.28 42.61 -40.13
C ILE A 183 -22.59 42.99 -38.68
N TYR A 184 -22.35 42.06 -37.77
CA TYR A 184 -22.56 42.25 -36.33
C TYR A 184 -21.37 42.94 -35.66
N ASP A 185 -20.17 42.44 -35.93
CA ASP A 185 -18.93 42.94 -35.36
C ASP A 185 -17.79 42.82 -36.38
N ILE A 186 -16.91 43.81 -36.39
CA ILE A 186 -15.72 43.85 -37.22
C ILE A 186 -14.60 44.51 -36.44
N ARG A 187 -13.46 43.81 -36.34
CA ARG A 187 -12.31 44.31 -35.61
C ARG A 187 -11.02 43.86 -36.26
N CYS A 188 -10.04 44.75 -36.29
CA CYS A 188 -8.69 44.38 -36.71
C CYS A 188 -7.93 43.75 -35.54
N LEU A 189 -7.39 42.55 -35.73
CA LEU A 189 -6.49 41.95 -34.74
C LEU A 189 -5.14 42.68 -34.73
N PRO A 190 -4.49 42.84 -33.56
CA PRO A 190 -3.15 43.39 -33.48
C PRO A 190 -2.18 42.47 -34.22
N SER A 191 -1.47 43.01 -35.21
CA SER A 191 -0.45 42.33 -35.99
C SER A 191 0.85 43.14 -35.95
N LYS A 192 1.98 42.45 -35.88
CA LYS A 192 3.32 43.06 -35.96
C LYS A 192 3.73 43.35 -37.41
N GLN A 193 3.02 42.79 -38.39
CA GLN A 193 3.31 42.91 -39.82
C GLN A 193 2.42 43.98 -40.46
N ASP A 194 2.83 44.49 -41.62
CA ASP A 194 2.05 45.45 -42.43
C ASP A 194 0.71 44.87 -42.94
N THR A 195 0.54 43.55 -42.82
CA THR A 195 -0.70 42.84 -43.09
C THR A 195 -1.48 42.53 -41.82
N LYS A 196 -2.79 42.79 -41.84
CA LYS A 196 -3.69 42.53 -40.71
C LYS A 196 -4.70 41.43 -41.01
N THR A 197 -5.17 40.79 -39.94
CA THR A 197 -6.29 39.86 -39.96
C THR A 197 -7.52 40.53 -39.37
N VAL A 198 -8.63 40.47 -40.09
CA VAL A 198 -9.90 41.09 -39.72
C VAL A 198 -10.96 40.01 -39.59
N PRO A 199 -11.26 39.53 -38.37
CA PRO A 199 -12.47 38.75 -38.12
C PRO A 199 -13.71 39.62 -38.35
N VAL A 200 -14.61 39.11 -39.18
CA VAL A 200 -15.92 39.68 -39.47
C VAL A 200 -16.97 38.70 -38.97
N THR A 201 -17.78 39.13 -38.01
CA THR A 201 -18.89 38.32 -37.47
C THR A 201 -20.18 38.76 -38.14
N LEU A 202 -20.90 37.80 -38.73
CA LEU A 202 -22.16 38.03 -39.41
C LEU A 202 -23.35 37.70 -38.51
N ASN A 203 -24.50 38.33 -38.78
CA ASN A 203 -25.76 38.04 -38.10
C ASN A 203 -26.35 36.66 -38.47
N SER A 204 -25.89 36.04 -39.56
CA SER A 204 -26.41 34.74 -40.02
C SER A 204 -25.31 33.81 -40.55
N VAL A 205 -25.39 32.54 -40.15
CA VAL A 205 -24.50 31.45 -40.63
C VAL A 205 -24.83 31.06 -42.08
N ILE A 206 -26.06 31.28 -42.53
CA ILE A 206 -26.52 30.89 -43.87
C ILE A 206 -25.74 31.65 -44.95
N LEU A 207 -25.36 32.89 -44.66
CA LEU A 207 -24.56 33.73 -45.56
C LEU A 207 -23.12 33.23 -45.75
N LYS A 208 -22.66 32.27 -44.94
CA LYS A 208 -21.30 31.70 -45.03
C LYS A 208 -21.20 30.47 -45.94
N LYS A 209 -22.24 29.64 -46.01
CA LYS A 209 -22.24 28.40 -46.81
C LYS A 209 -21.94 28.62 -48.31
N PRO A 210 -22.60 29.56 -49.03
CA PRO A 210 -22.28 29.78 -50.44
C PRO A 210 -20.86 30.33 -50.66
N ASN A 211 -20.29 31.04 -49.67
CA ASN A 211 -18.96 31.67 -49.77
C ASN A 211 -17.81 30.66 -49.72
N LEU A 212 -18.00 29.52 -49.05
CA LEU A 212 -16.97 28.48 -48.95
C LEU A 212 -16.99 27.54 -50.15
N GLU A 213 -18.17 27.23 -50.69
CA GLU A 213 -18.31 26.35 -51.86
C GLU A 213 -17.74 27.01 -53.13
N GLY A 214 -17.91 28.32 -53.30
CA GLY A 214 -17.32 29.07 -54.42
C GLY A 214 -15.79 29.15 -54.41
N LEU A 215 -15.16 29.05 -53.23
CA LEU A 215 -13.69 29.05 -53.08
C LEU A 215 -13.05 27.66 -53.21
N GLN A 216 -13.81 26.59 -52.92
CA GLN A 216 -13.31 25.21 -53.09
C GLN A 216 -13.26 24.75 -54.56
N GLY A 217 -13.96 25.43 -55.47
CA GLY A 217 -13.97 25.12 -56.91
C GLY A 217 -12.84 25.74 -57.74
N ILE A 218 -11.88 26.45 -57.12
CA ILE A 218 -10.78 27.16 -57.82
C ILE A 218 -9.40 26.49 -57.57
N GLN A 219 -9.36 25.25 -57.06
CA GLN A 219 -8.12 24.46 -56.97
C GLN A 219 -8.00 23.42 -58.07
#